data_AF-A0A7Y5T4U0-F1
#
_entry.id   AF-A0A7Y5T4U0-F1
#
_cell.length_a   1.000
_cell.length_b   1.000
_cell.length_c   1.000
_cell.angle_alpha   90.00
_cell.angle_beta   90.00
_cell.angle_gamma   90.00
#
_symmetry.space_group_name_H-M   'P 1'
#
loop_
_entity.id
_entity.type
_entity.pdbx_description
1 polymer ?
#
loop_
_entity_poly.entity_id
_entity_poly.type
_entity_poly.pdbx_seq_one_letter_code
_entity_poly.pdbx_strand_id
1 'polypeptide(L)'
;VTGFPVVLKALGRVHKSDGGGVMLGLRDADEARAAYARLRADLAPPAVSVEQHADTDGGVEVIVGCVRDPRFGPVLMVGLGGVLTEVLTDTVLALAPVTPERARELLLSLRGAAVLDGVRGRTPVDLDALAGLVARVSAVAAAHPEIVELELNPVLAGPSAAVALDARVVLDGQPSTSRR
;
A
#
# COMPACT_ATOMS: atom_id res chain seq x y z
N VAL A 1 7.08 -20.55 7.15
CA VAL A 1 6.16 -21.35 6.30
C VAL A 1 4.86 -20.59 6.24
N THR A 2 4.47 -20.08 5.07
CA THR A 2 3.18 -19.40 4.91
C THR A 2 2.07 -20.42 5.10
N GLY A 3 1.23 -20.20 6.12
CA GLY A 3 -0.01 -20.95 6.29
C GLY A 3 -1.08 -20.46 5.31
N PHE A 4 -2.08 -21.29 5.07
CA PHE A 4 -3.29 -20.87 4.35
C PHE A 4 -4.21 -20.06 5.29
N PRO A 5 -5.05 -19.15 4.75
CA PRO A 5 -5.21 -18.84 3.34
C PRO A 5 -4.06 -17.99 2.75
N VAL A 6 -3.79 -18.16 1.46
CA VAL A 6 -2.80 -17.41 0.69
C VAL A 6 -3.44 -16.59 -0.43
N VAL A 7 -2.67 -15.65 -0.96
CA VAL A 7 -2.98 -14.83 -2.13
C VAL A 7 -1.94 -15.09 -3.22
N LEU A 8 -2.39 -15.17 -4.47
CA LEU A 8 -1.49 -15.10 -5.63
C LEU A 8 -1.59 -13.74 -6.30
N LYS A 9 -0.46 -13.10 -6.58
CA LYS A 9 -0.41 -11.85 -7.34
C LYS A 9 0.47 -11.99 -8.58
N ALA A 10 -0.07 -11.68 -9.75
CA ALA A 10 0.68 -11.51 -10.97
C ALA A 10 1.65 -10.33 -10.81
N LEU A 11 2.92 -10.54 -11.14
CA LEU A 11 3.94 -9.50 -11.13
C LEU A 11 4.24 -9.05 -12.57
N GLY A 12 4.47 -7.76 -12.78
CA GLY A 12 4.72 -7.17 -14.10
C GLY A 12 3.71 -6.08 -14.48
N ARG A 13 3.72 -5.64 -15.75
CA ARG A 13 2.82 -4.59 -16.29
C ARG A 13 1.40 -5.11 -16.56
N VAL A 14 0.80 -5.74 -15.56
CA VAL A 14 -0.62 -6.09 -15.55
C VAL A 14 -1.26 -5.22 -14.48
N HIS A 15 -2.28 -4.44 -14.82
CA HIS A 15 -3.09 -3.74 -13.81
C HIS A 15 -3.76 -4.81 -12.93
N LYS A 16 -3.11 -5.13 -11.81
CA LYS A 16 -3.30 -6.38 -11.05
C LYS A 16 -4.74 -6.57 -10.57
N SER A 17 -5.41 -5.49 -10.18
CA SER A 17 -6.76 -5.50 -9.58
C SER A 17 -7.86 -5.59 -10.64
N ASP A 18 -7.76 -4.80 -11.72
CA ASP A 18 -8.82 -4.71 -12.73
C ASP A 18 -8.72 -5.81 -13.81
N GLY A 19 -7.55 -6.43 -13.94
CA GLY A 19 -7.27 -7.49 -14.92
C GLY A 19 -7.36 -8.92 -14.39
N GLY A 20 -7.83 -9.15 -13.15
CA GLY A 20 -7.87 -10.50 -12.55
C GLY A 20 -6.49 -11.05 -12.16
N GLY A 21 -5.50 -10.17 -11.98
CA GLY A 21 -4.13 -10.53 -11.62
C GLY A 21 -3.93 -10.83 -10.13
N VAL A 22 -4.96 -10.74 -9.30
CA VAL A 22 -4.91 -11.07 -7.86
C VAL A 22 -5.97 -12.13 -7.55
N MET A 23 -5.54 -13.25 -6.97
CA MET A 23 -6.41 -14.35 -6.53
C MET A 23 -6.36 -14.44 -5.01
N LEU A 24 -7.43 -14.00 -4.35
CA LEU A 24 -7.54 -13.92 -2.89
C LEU A 24 -8.09 -15.21 -2.26
N GLY A 25 -7.84 -15.41 -0.97
CA GLY A 25 -8.58 -16.38 -0.16
C GLY A 25 -8.37 -17.84 -0.52
N LEU A 26 -7.20 -18.22 -1.03
CA LEU A 26 -6.89 -19.60 -1.43
C LEU A 26 -6.58 -20.41 -0.18
N ARG A 27 -7.41 -21.41 0.14
CA ARG A 27 -7.47 -22.07 1.45
C ARG A 27 -6.61 -23.33 1.54
N ASP A 28 -6.17 -23.85 0.41
CA ASP A 28 -5.33 -25.03 0.33
C ASP A 28 -4.47 -25.04 -0.95
N ALA A 29 -3.62 -26.07 -1.06
CA ALA A 29 -2.68 -26.21 -2.15
C ALA A 29 -3.36 -26.47 -3.51
N ASP A 30 -4.54 -27.10 -3.53
CA ASP A 30 -5.24 -27.42 -4.77
C ASP A 30 -5.92 -26.18 -5.34
N GLU A 31 -6.57 -25.38 -4.48
CA GLU A 31 -7.07 -24.05 -4.84
C GLU A 31 -5.94 -23.16 -5.37
N ALA A 32 -4.78 -23.15 -4.72
CA ALA A 32 -3.63 -22.37 -5.16
C ALA A 32 -3.08 -22.81 -6.52
N ARG A 33 -2.96 -24.12 -6.78
CA ARG A 33 -2.52 -24.63 -8.09
C ARG A 33 -3.51 -24.28 -9.20
N ALA A 34 -4.81 -24.43 -8.94
CA ALA A 34 -5.85 -24.09 -9.91
C ALA A 34 -5.85 -22.58 -10.24
N ALA A 35 -5.71 -21.73 -9.21
CA ALA A 35 -5.61 -20.28 -9.39
C ALA A 35 -4.34 -19.89 -10.17
N TYR A 36 -3.19 -20.51 -9.87
CA TYR A 36 -1.95 -20.28 -10.61
C TYR A 36 -2.08 -20.64 -12.09
N ALA A 37 -2.68 -21.81 -12.40
CA ALA A 37 -2.87 -22.24 -13.78
C ALA A 37 -3.74 -21.27 -14.58
N ARG A 38 -4.84 -20.77 -13.99
CA ARG A 38 -5.70 -19.73 -14.60
C ARG A 38 -4.93 -18.45 -14.86
N LEU A 39 -4.24 -17.94 -13.84
CA LEU A 39 -3.48 -16.70 -13.91
C LEU A 39 -2.36 -16.78 -14.98
N ARG A 40 -1.72 -17.94 -15.15
CA ARG A 40 -0.74 -18.18 -16.23
C ARG A 40 -1.38 -18.25 -17.62
N ALA A 41 -2.56 -18.84 -17.74
CA ALA A 41 -3.27 -18.94 -19.02
C ALA A 41 -3.82 -17.59 -19.49
N ASP A 42 -4.40 -16.81 -18.58
CA ASP A 42 -5.13 -15.59 -18.91
C ASP A 42 -4.19 -14.39 -19.10
N LEU A 43 -3.13 -14.30 -18.29
CA LEU A 43 -2.28 -13.10 -18.21
C LEU A 43 -0.82 -13.35 -18.58
N ALA A 44 -0.38 -14.61 -18.63
CA ALA A 44 1.00 -15.02 -18.88
C ALA A 44 2.06 -14.13 -18.18
N PRO A 45 1.91 -13.80 -16.87
CA PRO A 45 2.79 -12.82 -16.25
C PRO A 45 4.21 -13.37 -16.11
N PRO A 46 5.24 -12.52 -16.15
CA PRO A 46 6.63 -12.94 -16.00
C PRO A 46 6.89 -13.66 -14.67
N ALA A 47 6.16 -13.31 -13.60
CA ALA A 47 6.25 -13.95 -12.30
C ALA A 47 4.93 -13.87 -11.52
N VAL A 48 4.83 -14.67 -10.45
CA VAL A 48 3.68 -14.72 -9.53
C VAL A 48 4.21 -14.76 -8.10
N SER A 49 3.72 -13.88 -7.21
CA SER A 49 4.00 -13.96 -5.77
C SER A 49 2.99 -14.87 -5.07
N VAL A 50 3.42 -15.51 -3.99
CA VAL A 50 2.57 -16.23 -3.04
C VAL A 50 2.72 -15.52 -1.70
N GLU A 51 1.63 -14.96 -1.19
CA GLU A 51 1.64 -14.15 0.03
C GLU A 51 0.59 -14.66 1.01
N GLN A 52 0.82 -14.47 2.31
CA GLN A 52 -0.22 -14.77 3.29
C GLN A 52 -1.41 -13.82 3.07
N HIS A 53 -2.63 -14.35 3.10
CA HIS A 53 -3.81 -13.51 2.97
C HIS A 53 -3.98 -12.69 4.25
N ALA A 54 -3.95 -11.37 4.11
CA ALA A 54 -4.31 -10.45 5.18
C ALA A 54 -5.83 -10.39 5.30
N ASP A 55 -6.34 -10.51 6.53
CA ASP A 55 -7.73 -10.18 6.81
C ASP A 55 -7.87 -8.66 6.77
N THR A 56 -8.62 -8.16 5.78
CA THR A 56 -8.87 -6.74 5.57
C THR A 56 -10.10 -6.25 6.36
N ASP A 57 -10.87 -7.15 6.97
CA ASP A 57 -12.07 -6.77 7.69
C ASP A 57 -11.73 -5.90 8.90
N GLY A 58 -12.46 -4.79 9.04
CA GLY A 58 -12.27 -3.86 10.14
C GLY A 58 -11.12 -2.87 9.96
N GLY A 59 -10.17 -3.10 9.07
CA GLY A 59 -9.05 -2.19 8.80
C GLY A 59 -9.45 -0.94 8.00
N VAL A 60 -8.62 0.10 8.11
CA VAL A 60 -8.69 1.31 7.28
C VAL A 60 -7.56 1.26 6.27
N GLU A 61 -7.90 1.38 4.98
CA GLU A 61 -6.88 1.50 3.94
C GLU A 61 -6.30 2.91 3.93
N VAL A 62 -4.98 3.01 3.80
CA VAL A 62 -4.20 4.25 3.76
C VAL A 62 -3.20 4.13 2.61
N ILE A 63 -3.00 5.21 1.87
CA ILE A 63 -1.96 5.33 0.85
C ILE A 63 -0.79 6.10 1.45
N VAL A 64 0.42 5.57 1.30
CA VAL A 64 1.65 6.23 1.73
C VAL A 64 2.63 6.24 0.56
N GLY A 65 2.97 7.42 0.06
CA GLY A 65 3.84 7.57 -1.11
C GLY A 65 4.93 8.59 -0.89
N CYS A 66 6.08 8.41 -1.53
CA CYS A 66 7.14 9.41 -1.62
C CYS A 66 7.55 9.55 -3.08
N VAL A 67 7.56 10.78 -3.58
CA VAL A 67 8.07 11.11 -4.93
C VAL A 67 9.23 12.07 -4.78
N ARG A 68 10.30 11.86 -5.54
CA ARG A 68 11.44 12.78 -5.56
C ARG A 68 11.15 13.93 -6.50
N ASP A 69 10.89 15.10 -5.93
CA ASP A 69 10.78 16.35 -6.65
C ASP A 69 12.17 16.90 -7.02
N PRO A 70 12.38 17.40 -8.25
CA PRO A 70 13.67 17.93 -8.69
C PRO A 70 14.19 19.14 -7.90
N ARG A 71 13.30 19.91 -7.25
CA ARG A 71 13.64 21.12 -6.50
C ARG A 71 13.66 20.89 -5.01
N PHE A 72 12.69 20.12 -4.49
CA PHE A 72 12.49 19.94 -3.06
C PHE A 72 13.06 18.63 -2.51
N GLY A 73 13.52 17.72 -3.39
CA GLY A 73 13.92 16.38 -2.98
C GLY A 73 12.70 15.51 -2.67
N PRO A 74 12.79 14.54 -1.75
CA PRO A 74 11.69 13.61 -1.49
C PRO A 74 10.49 14.31 -0.84
N VAL A 75 9.32 14.14 -1.45
CA VAL A 75 8.04 14.66 -0.97
C VAL A 75 7.16 13.47 -0.59
N LEU A 76 6.83 13.39 0.70
CA LEU A 76 5.89 12.43 1.26
C LEU A 76 4.45 12.86 0.93
N MET A 77 3.62 11.87 0.62
CA MET A 77 2.17 11.92 0.50
C MET A 77 1.57 10.87 1.44
N VAL A 78 0.55 11.27 2.19
CA VAL A 78 -0.28 10.36 2.97
C VAL A 78 -1.73 10.64 2.64
N GLY A 79 -2.55 9.61 2.51
CA GLY A 79 -3.99 9.76 2.24
C GLY A 79 -4.78 8.54 2.66
N LEU A 80 -6.10 8.68 2.79
CA LEU A 80 -6.96 7.53 3.00
C LEU A 80 -7.13 6.77 1.68
N GLY A 81 -7.12 5.44 1.73
CA GLY A 81 -7.31 4.52 0.59
C GLY A 81 -8.75 4.00 0.47
N GLY A 82 -9.05 3.35 -0.65
CA GLY A 82 -10.37 2.81 -0.99
C GLY A 82 -11.15 3.64 -2.03
N VAL A 83 -12.24 3.05 -2.54
CA VAL A 83 -13.01 3.59 -3.68
C VAL A 83 -13.55 5.00 -3.43
N LEU A 84 -13.99 5.30 -2.20
CA LEU A 84 -14.56 6.60 -1.87
C LEU A 84 -13.50 7.70 -1.73
N THR A 85 -12.26 7.36 -1.41
CA THR A 85 -11.17 8.32 -1.21
C THR A 85 -10.41 8.64 -2.50
N GLU A 86 -10.38 7.73 -3.47
CA GLU A 86 -9.96 8.04 -4.85
C GLU A 86 -10.77 9.19 -5.45
N VAL A 87 -12.09 9.21 -5.18
CA VAL A 87 -12.99 10.27 -5.61
C VAL A 87 -12.79 11.58 -4.84
N LEU A 88 -12.47 11.49 -3.54
CA LEU A 88 -12.34 12.66 -2.67
C LEU A 88 -10.93 13.28 -2.68
N THR A 89 -9.91 12.54 -3.13
CA THR A 89 -8.49 12.95 -3.12
C THR A 89 -8.05 13.48 -1.74
N ASP A 90 -8.40 12.78 -0.67
CA ASP A 90 -8.04 13.17 0.69
C ASP A 90 -6.60 12.80 1.01
N THR A 91 -5.69 13.71 0.66
CA THR A 91 -4.24 13.54 0.78
C THR A 91 -3.60 14.77 1.39
N VAL A 92 -2.49 14.58 2.07
CA VAL A 92 -1.64 15.63 2.61
C VAL A 92 -0.18 15.37 2.21
N LEU A 93 0.57 16.45 2.03
CA LEU A 93 1.97 16.41 1.58
C LEU A 93 2.91 16.98 2.65
N ALA A 94 4.11 16.45 2.70
CA ALA A 94 5.21 16.99 3.52
C ALA A 94 6.55 16.72 2.86
N LEU A 95 7.56 17.55 3.18
CA LEU A 95 8.94 17.22 2.82
C LEU A 95 9.43 16.06 3.68
N ALA A 96 10.07 15.08 3.06
CA ALA A 96 10.69 13.96 3.75
C ALA A 96 12.16 14.25 4.09
N PRO A 97 12.71 13.62 5.15
CA PRO A 97 12.02 12.69 6.05
C PRO A 97 11.17 13.41 7.11
N VAL A 98 10.15 12.72 7.62
CA VAL A 98 9.34 13.17 8.76
C VAL A 98 9.56 12.26 9.96
N THR A 99 9.39 12.79 11.17
CA THR A 99 9.38 11.98 12.40
C THR A 99 8.03 11.27 12.57
N PRO A 100 7.93 10.24 13.42
CA PRO A 100 6.65 9.60 13.74
C PRO A 100 5.60 10.60 14.27
N GLU A 101 6.01 11.58 15.09
CA GLU A 101 5.12 12.60 15.64
C GLU A 101 4.55 13.49 14.51
N ARG A 102 5.42 13.92 13.58
CA ARG A 102 4.98 14.69 12.41
C ARG A 102 4.09 13.86 11.48
N ALA A 103 4.40 12.57 11.29
CA ALA A 103 3.56 11.66 10.52
C ALA A 103 2.16 11.51 11.15
N ARG A 104 2.09 11.41 12.48
CA ARG A 104 0.82 11.38 13.24
C ARG A 104 -0.01 12.63 13.01
N GLU A 105 0.61 13.81 13.06
CA GLU A 105 -0.07 15.08 12.76
C GLU A 105 -0.63 15.11 11.33
N LEU A 106 0.15 14.64 10.35
CA LEU A 106 -0.30 14.57 8.96
C LEU A 106 -1.52 13.66 8.81
N LEU A 107 -1.48 12.46 9.38
CA LEU A 107 -2.60 11.51 9.37
C LEU A 107 -3.86 12.11 9.99
N LEU A 108 -3.73 12.81 11.12
CA LEU A 108 -4.86 13.47 11.80
C LEU A 108 -5.36 14.73 11.08
N SER A 109 -4.59 15.28 10.15
CA SER A 109 -4.99 16.42 9.33
C SER A 109 -5.79 16.06 8.08
N LEU A 110 -5.92 14.77 7.77
CA LEU A 110 -6.78 14.27 6.70
C LEU A 110 -8.24 14.64 7.01
N ARG A 111 -9.01 15.05 5.99
CA ARG A 111 -10.42 15.44 6.18
C ARG A 111 -11.25 14.29 6.73
N GLY A 112 -10.91 13.06 6.35
CA GLY A 112 -11.54 11.85 6.83
C GLY A 112 -10.90 11.22 8.07
N ALA A 113 -9.96 11.88 8.75
CA ALA A 113 -9.18 11.28 9.86
C ALA A 113 -10.04 10.61 10.95
N ALA A 114 -11.28 11.03 11.14
CA ALA A 114 -12.24 10.39 12.06
C ALA A 114 -12.44 8.89 11.82
N VAL A 115 -12.17 8.36 10.62
CA VAL A 115 -12.23 6.91 10.37
C VAL A 115 -11.12 6.13 11.10
N LEU A 116 -9.99 6.78 11.38
CA LEU A 116 -8.86 6.21 12.11
C LEU A 116 -9.22 6.00 13.59
N ASP A 117 -10.11 6.81 14.15
CA ASP A 117 -10.62 6.68 15.52
C ASP A 117 -11.71 5.61 15.68
N GLY A 118 -12.04 4.88 14.62
CA GLY A 118 -13.08 3.85 14.63
C GLY A 118 -14.48 4.43 14.40
N VAL A 119 -15.07 4.10 13.26
CA VAL A 119 -16.45 4.49 12.90
C VAL A 119 -17.40 3.31 12.93
N ARG A 120 -18.67 3.55 13.30
CA ARG A 120 -19.74 2.54 13.32
C ARG A 120 -19.42 1.31 14.19
N GLY A 121 -18.82 1.54 15.36
CA GLY A 121 -18.49 0.48 16.32
C GLY A 121 -17.21 -0.31 16.00
N ARG A 122 -16.45 0.10 14.98
CA ARG A 122 -15.11 -0.46 14.71
C ARG A 122 -14.11 0.03 15.75
N THR A 123 -13.13 -0.81 16.04
CA THR A 123 -12.01 -0.47 16.90
C THR A 123 -11.13 0.59 16.21
N PRO A 124 -10.60 1.59 16.93
CA PRO A 124 -9.62 2.52 16.39
C PRO A 124 -8.40 1.78 15.80
N VAL A 125 -7.76 2.40 14.82
CA VAL A 125 -6.48 1.90 14.31
C VAL A 125 -5.36 2.16 15.31
N ASP A 126 -4.31 1.36 15.26
CA ASP A 126 -3.04 1.67 15.92
C ASP A 126 -2.35 2.82 15.16
N LEU A 127 -2.69 4.05 15.56
CA LEU A 127 -2.21 5.25 14.91
C LEU A 127 -0.70 5.42 15.03
N ASP A 128 -0.10 4.94 16.12
CA ASP A 128 1.34 5.04 16.34
C ASP A 128 2.09 4.04 15.44
N ALA A 129 1.57 2.83 15.27
CA ALA A 129 2.09 1.86 14.29
C ALA A 129 2.03 2.41 12.86
N LEU A 130 0.91 3.04 12.49
CA LEU A 130 0.73 3.67 11.17
C LEU A 130 1.69 4.86 10.98
N ALA A 131 1.79 5.76 11.95
CA ALA A 131 2.68 6.91 11.91
C ALA A 131 4.16 6.49 11.83
N GLY A 132 4.54 5.44 12.58
CA GLY A 132 5.87 4.85 12.49
C GLY A 132 6.18 4.27 11.11
N LEU A 133 5.19 3.64 10.45
CA LEU A 133 5.34 3.15 9.07
C LEU A 133 5.55 4.32 8.10
N VAL A 134 4.74 5.37 8.18
CA VAL A 134 4.87 6.58 7.35
C VAL A 134 6.24 7.23 7.52
N ALA A 135 6.70 7.40 8.76
CA ALA A 135 8.02 7.96 9.04
C ALA A 135 9.15 7.11 8.43
N ARG A 136 9.09 5.77 8.55
CA ARG A 136 10.08 4.86 7.95
C ARG A 136 10.11 4.96 6.42
N VAL A 137 8.95 5.02 5.77
CA VAL A 137 8.85 5.21 4.30
C VAL A 137 9.52 6.51 3.88
N SER A 138 9.23 7.60 4.58
CA SER A 138 9.85 8.90 4.31
C SER A 138 11.37 8.88 4.50
N ALA A 139 11.86 8.19 5.54
CA ALA A 139 13.28 8.04 5.83
C ALA A 139 14.00 7.24 4.74
N VAL A 140 13.40 6.14 4.27
CA VAL A 140 13.93 5.34 3.16
C VAL A 140 14.04 6.18 1.88
N ALA A 141 12.98 6.89 1.49
CA ALA A 141 13.01 7.74 0.29
C ALA A 141 14.04 8.89 0.39
N ALA A 142 14.29 9.41 1.59
CA ALA A 142 15.30 10.42 1.83
C ALA A 142 16.73 9.86 1.78
N ALA A 143 16.95 8.68 2.35
CA ALA A 143 18.26 8.03 2.42
C ALA A 143 18.72 7.45 1.07
N HIS A 144 17.80 7.18 0.14
CA HIS A 144 18.07 6.53 -1.14
C HIS A 144 17.68 7.42 -2.33
N PRO A 145 18.57 8.30 -2.82
CA PRO A 145 18.30 9.19 -3.94
C PRO A 145 17.94 8.51 -5.26
N GLU A 146 18.39 7.27 -5.43
CA GLU A 146 18.08 6.42 -6.57
C GLU A 146 16.59 6.03 -6.63
N ILE A 147 15.85 6.13 -5.51
CA ILE A 147 14.41 5.91 -5.47
C ILE A 147 13.71 7.22 -5.86
N VAL A 148 13.06 7.22 -7.03
CA VAL A 148 12.30 8.36 -7.55
C VAL A 148 10.82 8.31 -7.17
N GLU A 149 10.30 7.12 -6.89
CA GLU A 149 8.93 6.87 -6.43
C GLU A 149 8.94 5.66 -5.48
N LEU A 150 8.34 5.79 -4.32
CA LEU A 150 8.08 4.71 -3.36
C LEU A 150 6.63 4.83 -2.91
N GLU A 151 5.79 3.86 -3.24
CA GLU A 151 4.37 3.88 -2.91
C GLU A 151 3.96 2.58 -2.22
N LEU A 152 3.23 2.71 -1.12
CA LEU A 152 2.52 1.64 -0.44
C LEU A 152 1.03 1.89 -0.62
N ASN A 153 0.37 1.05 -1.42
CA ASN A 153 -1.03 1.23 -1.78
C ASN A 153 -1.74 -0.12 -2.01
N PRO A 154 -2.55 -0.62 -1.06
CA PRO A 154 -2.86 0.00 0.23
C PRO A 154 -1.88 -0.40 1.35
N VAL A 155 -1.79 0.45 2.37
CA VAL A 155 -1.43 0.09 3.73
C VAL A 155 -2.74 -0.17 4.50
N LEU A 156 -2.88 -1.37 5.06
CA LEU A 156 -3.99 -1.72 5.93
C LEU A 156 -3.65 -1.34 7.37
N ALA A 157 -4.32 -0.32 7.90
CA ALA A 157 -4.22 0.09 9.29
C ALA A 157 -5.30 -0.60 10.13
N GLY A 158 -4.88 -1.49 11.04
CA GLY A 158 -5.74 -2.19 11.98
C GLY A 158 -5.46 -1.79 13.43
N PRO A 159 -6.17 -2.40 14.40
CA PRO A 159 -6.08 -2.02 15.81
C PRO A 159 -4.77 -2.38 16.51
N SER A 160 -3.91 -3.18 15.87
CA SER A 160 -2.65 -3.66 16.45
C SER A 160 -1.44 -3.53 15.51
N ALA A 161 -1.65 -3.15 14.26
CA ALA A 161 -0.60 -3.05 13.26
C ALA A 161 -1.02 -2.22 12.04
N ALA A 162 -0.03 -1.70 11.32
CA ALA A 162 -0.18 -1.18 9.97
C ALA A 162 0.67 -2.04 9.01
N VAL A 163 0.05 -2.60 7.98
CA VAL A 163 0.69 -3.57 7.07
C VAL A 163 0.54 -3.11 5.63
N ALA A 164 1.66 -2.98 4.90
CA ALA A 164 1.62 -2.73 3.46
C ALA A 164 1.14 -3.99 2.73
N LEU A 165 0.03 -3.88 1.99
CA LEU A 165 -0.53 -4.97 1.19
C LEU A 165 -0.03 -4.96 -0.25
N ASP A 166 0.39 -3.81 -0.78
CA ASP A 166 1.17 -3.73 -2.01
C ASP A 166 2.24 -2.64 -1.84
N ALA A 167 3.33 -2.81 -2.58
CA ALA A 167 4.41 -1.85 -2.61
C ALA A 167 4.94 -1.72 -4.04
N ARG A 168 5.21 -0.48 -4.45
CA ARG A 168 5.82 -0.13 -5.71
C ARG A 168 7.01 0.78 -5.48
N VAL A 169 8.12 0.45 -6.14
CA VAL A 169 9.35 1.26 -6.11
C VAL A 169 9.79 1.50 -7.54
N VAL A 170 10.06 2.75 -7.88
CA VAL A 170 10.66 3.15 -9.16
C VAL A 170 12.03 3.73 -8.87
N LEU A 171 13.02 3.20 -9.59
CA LEU A 171 14.39 3.68 -9.53
C LEU A 171 14.66 4.66 -10.68
N ASP A 172 15.62 5.56 -10.47
CA ASP A 172 16.11 6.45 -11.53
C ASP A 172 16.54 5.64 -12.78
N GLY A 173 16.22 6.16 -13.96
CA GLY A 173 16.43 5.47 -15.23
C GLY A 173 15.44 4.34 -15.58
N GLN A 174 14.47 4.01 -14.71
CA GLN A 174 13.34 3.14 -15.06
C GLN A 174 12.13 3.98 -15.50
N PRO A 175 11.41 3.61 -16.56
CA PRO A 175 10.23 4.35 -16.99
C PRO A 175 9.14 4.29 -15.91
N SER A 176 8.71 5.45 -15.40
CA SER A 176 7.53 5.53 -14.54
C SER A 176 6.28 5.17 -15.37
N THR A 177 5.55 4.14 -14.95
CA THR A 177 4.32 3.70 -15.63
C THR A 177 3.09 4.51 -15.20
N SER A 178 3.28 5.57 -14.40
CA SER A 178 2.24 6.50 -13.99
C SER A 178 2.32 7.76 -14.86
N ARG A 179 1.67 7.73 -16.02
CA ARG A 179 1.12 8.95 -16.62
C ARG A 179 -0.40 8.82 -16.54
N ARG A 180 -0.96 9.69 -15.68
CA ARG A 180 -2.36 10.11 -15.48
C ARG A 180 -3.40 9.50 -16.40
#